data_AF-A0A0D1V9D2-F1
#
_entry.id   AF-A0A0D1V9D2-F1
#
_cell.length_a   1.000
_cell.length_b   1.000
_cell.length_c   1.000
_cell.angle_alpha   90.00
_cell.angle_beta   90.00
_cell.angle_gamma   90.00
#
_symmetry.space_group_name_H-M   'P 1'
#
loop_
_entity.id
_entity.type
_entity.pdbx_description
1 polymer ?
#
loop_
_entity_poly.entity_id
_entity_poly.type
_entity_poly.pdbx_seq_one_letter_code
_entity_poly.pdbx_strand_id
1 'polypeptide(L)' 'MLHRMDARKKMAEFSVGDMVMHKELGRGIIRAIDNELVNIEFDGESKQLNFEVLLKNKLLDKCKPE' A
#
# COMPACT_ATOMS: atom_id res chain seq x y z
N MET A 1 12.98 -6.87 14.59
CA MET A 1 13.48 -7.08 13.21
C MET A 1 12.30 -7.59 12.38
N LEU A 2 11.86 -6.87 11.33
CA LEU A 2 10.91 -7.44 10.37
C LEU A 2 11.71 -8.38 9.46
N HIS A 3 11.41 -9.68 9.48
CA HIS A 3 12.04 -10.63 8.56
C HIS A 3 11.54 -10.31 7.14
N ARG A 4 12.43 -10.37 6.13
CA ARG A 4 12.08 -10.14 4.71
C ARG A 4 10.89 -10.98 4.21
N MET A 5 10.57 -12.08 4.87
CA MET A 5 9.41 -12.94 4.54
C MET A 5 8.06 -12.29 4.87
N ASP A 6 8.00 -11.38 5.85
CA ASP A 6 6.74 -10.75 6.29
C ASP A 6 6.23 -9.70 5.29
N ALA A 7 7.14 -8.97 4.63
CA ALA A 7 6.78 -7.90 3.71
C ALA A 7 6.05 -8.44 2.47
N ARG A 8 6.59 -9.48 1.81
CA ARG A 8 5.95 -10.12 0.66
C ARG A 8 4.59 -10.72 1.01
N LYS A 9 4.47 -11.34 2.19
CA LYS A 9 3.19 -11.92 2.63
C LYS A 9 2.14 -10.83 2.84
N LYS A 10 2.52 -9.70 3.44
CA LYS A 10 1.65 -8.53 3.58
C LYS A 10 1.30 -7.90 2.23
N MET A 11 2.24 -7.78 1.29
CA MET A 11 1.96 -7.26 -0.05
C MET A 11 0.90 -8.08 -0.77
N ALA A 12 0.91 -9.41 -0.59
CA ALA A 12 -0.11 -10.30 -1.14
C ALA A 12 -1.51 -10.11 -0.52
N GLU A 13 -1.64 -9.40 0.60
CA GLU A 13 -2.94 -9.03 1.19
C GLU A 13 -3.58 -7.81 0.51
N PHE A 14 -2.84 -7.11 -0.35
CA PHE A 14 -3.34 -5.95 -1.11
C PHE A 14 -3.56 -6.33 -2.58
N SER A 15 -4.59 -5.73 -3.16
CA SER A 15 -5.00 -5.95 -4.54
C SER A 15 -5.33 -4.61 -5.21
N VAL A 16 -5.25 -4.59 -6.54
CA VAL A 16 -5.71 -3.43 -7.31
C VAL A 16 -7.20 -3.21 -7.05
N GLY A 17 -7.58 -1.97 -6.77
CA GLY A 17 -8.91 -1.57 -6.35
C GLY A 17 -9.11 -1.52 -4.84
N ASP A 18 -8.18 -2.05 -4.04
CA ASP A 18 -8.27 -1.93 -2.59
C ASP A 18 -8.15 -0.47 -2.15
N MET A 19 -9.01 -0.11 -1.18
CA MET A 19 -8.90 1.14 -0.46
C MET A 19 -7.87 1.00 0.66
N VAL A 20 -6.97 1.97 0.72
CA VAL A 20 -5.90 2.03 1.70
C VAL A 20 -5.91 3.38 2.39
N MET A 21 -5.38 3.42 3.61
CA MET A 21 -5.18 4.66 4.36
C MET A 21 -3.68 4.87 4.52
N HIS A 22 -3.16 5.91 3.90
CA HIS A 22 -1.80 6.37 4.12
C HIS A 22 -1.77 7.35 5.29
N LYS A 23 -0.83 7.17 6.22
CA LYS A 23 -0.76 7.96 7.45
C LYS A 23 -0.64 9.47 7.23
N GLU A 24 0.07 9.88 6.17
CA GLU A 24 0.33 11.29 5.85
C GLU A 24 -0.51 11.83 4.69
N LEU A 25 -0.95 10.95 3.78
CA LEU A 25 -1.65 11.35 2.55
C LEU A 25 -3.17 11.09 2.65
N GLY A 26 -3.60 10.38 3.69
CA GLY A 26 -4.99 10.00 3.86
C GLY A 26 -5.41 8.83 2.99
N ARG A 27 -6.69 8.82 2.60
CA ARG A 27 -7.32 7.70 1.89
C ARG A 27 -6.84 7.66 0.44
N GLY A 28 -6.47 6.47 -0.01
CA GLY A 28 -6.12 6.21 -1.40
C GLY A 28 -6.68 4.90 -1.91
N ILE A 29 -6.59 4.70 -3.22
CA ILE A 29 -7.02 3.49 -3.92
C ILE A 29 -5.82 2.93 -4.68
N ILE A 30 -5.51 1.66 -4.51
CA ILE A 30 -4.45 1.00 -5.27
C ILE A 30 -4.89 0.90 -6.73
N ARG A 31 -4.17 1.56 -7.63
CA ARG A 31 -4.42 1.51 -9.08
C ARG A 31 -3.57 0.45 -9.79
N ALA A 32 -2.36 0.22 -9.29
CA ALA A 32 -1.47 -0.79 -9.82
C ALA A 32 -0.52 -1.30 -8.73
N ILE A 33 -0.10 -2.55 -8.84
CA ILE A 33 0.94 -3.15 -7.99
C ILE A 33 1.96 -3.77 -8.93
N ASP A 34 3.18 -3.23 -8.89
CA ASP A 34 4.37 -3.80 -9.49
C ASP A 34 5.27 -4.36 -8.39
N ASN A 35 6.07 -5.37 -8.69
CA ASN A 35 6.85 -6.18 -7.74
C ASN A 35 7.29 -5.45 -6.43
N GLU A 36 7.91 -4.27 -6.54
CA GLU A 36 8.38 -3.47 -5.39
C GLU A 36 7.68 -2.11 -5.27
N LEU A 37 6.86 -1.72 -6.25
CA LEU A 37 6.25 -0.40 -6.36
C LEU A 37 4.73 -0.51 -6.41
N VAL A 38 4.04 0.31 -5.63
CA VAL A 38 2.59 0.42 -5.67
C VAL A 38 2.20 1.79 -6.18
N ASN A 39 1.27 1.84 -7.11
CA ASN A 39 0.66 3.08 -7.57
C ASN A 39 -0.67 3.26 -6.85
N ILE A 40 -0.75 4.30 -6.03
CA ILE A 40 -1.93 4.62 -5.22
C ILE A 40 -2.44 5.98 -5.64
N GLU A 41 -3.72 6.05 -5.97
CA GLU A 41 -4.41 7.31 -6.22
C GLU A 41 -4.91 7.90 -4.91
N PHE A 42 -4.43 9.10 -4.57
CA PHE A 42 -4.85 9.89 -3.42
C PHE A 42 -5.50 11.18 -3.94
N ASP A 43 -6.77 11.41 -3.63
CA ASP A 43 -7.52 12.61 -4.04
C ASP A 43 -7.45 12.92 -5.56
N GLY A 44 -7.41 11.88 -6.39
CA GLY A 44 -7.29 12.00 -7.86
C GLY A 44 -5.86 12.12 -8.39
N GLU A 45 -4.84 12.23 -7.52
CA GLU A 45 -3.43 12.19 -7.90
C GLU A 45 -2.84 10.79 -7.70
N SER A 46 -2.31 10.20 -8.77
CA SER A 46 -1.60 8.92 -8.69
C SER A 46 -0.16 9.12 -8.22
N LYS A 47 0.23 8.45 -7.12
CA LYS A 47 1.60 8.43 -6.60
C LYS A 47 2.14 7.01 -6.61
N GLN A 48 3.31 6.86 -7.22
CA GLN A 48 4.07 5.62 -7.19
C GLN A 48 5.02 5.63 -5.98
N LEU A 49 4.88 4.63 -5.11
CA LEU A 49 5.59 4.52 -3.84
C LEU A 49 6.20 3.13 -3.70
N ASN A 50 7.31 3.02 -2.96
CA ASN A 50 7.91 1.71 -2.67
C ASN A 50 7.09 0.96 -1.63
N PHE A 51 6.55 -0.19 -2.02
CA PHE A 51 5.58 -0.92 -1.21
C PHE A 51 6.22 -1.51 0.06
N GLU A 52 7.46 -2.00 -0.04
CA GLU A 52 8.19 -2.51 1.12
C GLU A 52 8.46 -1.40 2.14
N VAL A 53 8.81 -0.19 1.70
CA VAL A 53 9.04 0.97 2.57
C VAL A 53 7.74 1.34 3.30
N LEU A 54 6.61 1.38 2.60
CA LEU A 54 5.31 1.69 3.19
C LEU A 54 4.94 0.68 4.30
N LEU A 55 5.09 -0.61 4.04
CA LEU A 55 4.76 -1.66 5.00
C LEU A 55 5.74 -1.70 6.18
N LYS A 56 7.04 -1.53 5.91
CA LYS A 56 8.08 -1.54 6.94
C LYS A 56 7.95 -0.37 7.91
N ASN A 57 7.56 0.80 7.41
CA ASN A 57 7.33 1.99 8.22
C ASN A 57 5.89 2.09 8.76
N LYS A 58 5.02 1.11 8.47
CA LYS A 58 3.59 1.14 8.85
C LYS A 58 2.91 2.45 8.42
N LEU A 59 3.19 2.88 7.20
CA LEU A 59 2.60 4.09 6.61
C LEU A 59 1.29 3.80 5.88
N LEU A 60 0.98 2.53 5.62
CA LEU A 60 -0.18 2.11 4.85
C LEU A 60 -0.96 1.04 5.60
N ASP A 61 -2.25 1.28 5.80
CA ASP A 61 -3.22 0.34 6.36
C ASP A 61 -4.33 0.03 5.36
N LYS A 62 -4.85 -1.20 5.38
CA LYS A 62 -5.95 -1.60 4.50
C LYS A 62 -7.28 -1.14 5.10
N CYS A 63 -8.05 -0.36 4.35
CA CYS A 63 -9.44 -0.08 4.70
C CYS A 63 -10.26 -1.27 4.22
N LYS A 64 -10.67 -2.16 5.13
CA LYS A 64 -11.65 -3.20 4.76
C LYS A 64 -12.97 -2.51 4.40
N PRO A 65 -13.62 -2.87 3.28
CA PRO A 65 -15.04 -2.64 3.16
C PRO A 65 -15.74 -3.51 4.22
N GLU A 66 -16.54 -2.87 5.08
CA GLU A 66 -17.45 -3.56 6.01
C GLU A 66 -18.54 -4.33 5.26
#